data_AF-A0A9X3CJ17-F1
#
_entry.id   AF-A0A9X3CJ17-F1
#
_cell.length_a   1.000
_cell.length_b   1.000
_cell.length_c   1.000
_cell.angle_alpha   90.00
_cell.angle_beta   90.00
_cell.angle_gamma   90.00
#
_symmetry.space_group_name_H-M   'P 1'
#
loop_
_entity.id
_entity.type
_entity.pdbx_description
1 polymer ?
#
loop_
_entity_poly.entity_id
_entity_poly.type
_entity_poly.pdbx_seq_one_letter_code
_entity_poly.pdbx_strand_id
1 'polypeptide(L)'
;MNNQSITSTLLCTLLLFGCGGDNEPEQVSVTSYINSLEFGETDNSDLEAIGTAVSGKSIIGLGEATHGGAQGYKLKSRVAKYLHQEEGYQVLAMESGLYDGLRLWQRLMDGDVTDVRDAILYSFMFLYAETPEIYPLYEYVEQQAFTDNPMYLVAFDGRHSSDPACDTMLPEMKTFSEANQLVSLDWDSFIANGNAMMCPWHFEEPDTANKELLITQLQSLNSALTQMKASQALPALEDRSGFRDYATFWLQIVKSMQAQINSRWFDSYNDDEIMQADNLYWL
;
A
#
# COMPACT_ATOMS: atom_id res chain seq x y z
N MET A 1 -46.25 15.96 33.02
CA MET A 1 -45.21 15.02 32.56
C MET A 1 -44.63 15.59 31.27
N ASN A 2 -43.52 16.33 31.39
CA ASN A 2 -42.82 16.92 30.26
C ASN A 2 -41.76 15.91 29.80
N ASN A 3 -41.89 15.41 28.57
CA ASN A 3 -40.81 14.67 27.90
C ASN A 3 -39.98 15.68 27.09
N GLN A 4 -38.84 16.08 27.62
CA GLN A 4 -37.79 16.70 26.82
C GLN A 4 -36.95 15.57 26.22
N SER A 5 -36.95 15.47 24.89
CA SER A 5 -36.00 14.67 24.12
C SER A 5 -34.66 15.40 24.15
N ILE A 6 -33.64 14.78 24.74
CA ILE A 6 -32.25 15.25 24.68
C ILE A 6 -31.63 14.61 23.43
N THR A 7 -31.48 15.39 22.37
CA THR A 7 -30.62 15.05 21.24
C THR A 7 -29.17 15.33 21.63
N SER A 8 -28.40 14.27 21.87
CA SER A 8 -26.95 14.36 22.08
C SER A 8 -26.25 14.39 20.73
N THR A 9 -25.72 15.55 20.35
CA THR A 9 -24.79 15.69 19.22
C THR A 9 -23.38 15.46 19.75
N LEU A 10 -22.76 14.36 19.38
CA LEU A 10 -21.35 14.10 19.72
C LEU A 10 -20.47 14.74 18.63
N LEU A 11 -19.87 15.89 18.94
CA LEU A 11 -18.88 16.54 18.09
C LEU A 11 -17.50 16.01 18.50
N CYS A 12 -16.93 15.10 17.72
CA CYS A 12 -15.56 14.64 17.93
C CYS A 12 -14.65 15.47 17.02
N THR A 13 -13.90 16.41 17.61
CA THR A 13 -12.87 17.17 16.89
C THR A 13 -11.53 16.55 17.28
N LEU A 14 -10.92 15.79 16.36
CA LEU A 14 -9.51 15.41 16.47
C LEU A 14 -8.68 16.51 15.79
N LEU A 15 -7.82 17.17 16.56
CA LEU A 15 -6.81 18.09 16.06
C LEU A 15 -5.45 17.40 16.15
N LEU A 16 -4.81 17.16 15.01
CA LEU A 16 -3.40 16.79 14.92
C LEU A 16 -2.66 17.96 14.26
N PHE A 17 -1.70 18.53 14.99
CA PHE A 17 -0.86 19.62 14.51
C PHE A 17 0.39 19.06 13.82
N GLY A 18 0.55 19.38 12.53
CA GLY A 18 1.82 19.29 11.80
C GLY A 18 2.41 20.68 11.59
N CYS A 19 3.72 20.83 11.74
CA CYS A 19 4.41 22.11 11.58
C CYS A 19 4.67 22.47 10.11
N GLY A 20 4.23 23.66 9.71
CA GLY A 20 4.74 24.40 8.55
C GLY A 20 4.11 25.80 8.52
N GLY A 21 4.91 26.85 8.31
CA GLY A 21 4.42 28.22 8.22
C GLY A 21 3.21 28.37 7.30
N ASP A 22 2.26 29.23 7.69
CA ASP A 22 1.05 29.65 6.97
C ASP A 22 0.18 28.57 6.28
N ASN A 23 0.37 27.28 6.58
CA ASN A 23 -0.42 26.18 6.02
C ASN A 23 -1.42 25.64 7.06
N GLU A 24 -2.47 26.41 7.34
CA GLU A 24 -3.66 25.79 7.93
C GLU A 24 -4.27 24.85 6.87
N PRO A 25 -4.55 23.58 7.20
CA PRO A 25 -5.15 22.65 6.25
C PRO A 25 -6.48 23.23 5.75
N GLU A 26 -6.64 23.30 4.43
CA GLU A 26 -7.90 23.69 3.81
C GLU A 26 -8.97 22.67 4.19
N GLN A 27 -9.94 23.08 5.01
CA GLN A 27 -11.06 22.24 5.37
C GLN A 27 -12.16 22.38 4.31
N VAL A 28 -12.27 21.38 3.44
CA VAL A 28 -13.39 21.25 2.51
C VAL A 28 -14.50 20.44 3.18
N SER A 29 -15.70 20.98 3.25
CA SER A 29 -16.88 20.26 3.74
C SER A 29 -17.93 20.19 2.64
N VAL A 30 -18.25 18.98 2.22
CA VAL A 30 -19.28 18.69 1.22
C VAL A 30 -20.27 17.73 1.84
N THR A 31 -21.55 17.95 1.57
CA THR A 31 -22.62 17.01 1.90
C THR A 31 -23.43 16.76 0.64
N SER A 32 -23.41 15.51 0.16
CA SER A 32 -24.25 15.05 -0.94
C SER A 32 -25.00 13.78 -0.51
N TYR A 33 -26.16 13.57 -1.13
CA TYR A 33 -26.90 12.33 -0.97
C TYR A 33 -26.40 11.31 -1.99
N ILE A 34 -25.98 10.14 -1.52
CA ILE A 34 -25.60 9.03 -2.39
C ILE A 34 -26.86 8.24 -2.74
N ASN A 35 -27.18 8.17 -4.02
CA ASN A 35 -28.39 7.53 -4.55
C ASN A 35 -28.21 6.01 -4.69
N SER A 36 -26.99 5.56 -4.98
CA SER A 36 -26.67 4.15 -5.19
C SER A 36 -25.26 3.80 -4.71
N LEU A 37 -25.11 2.57 -4.23
CA LEU A 37 -23.82 1.97 -3.87
C LEU A 37 -23.39 0.90 -4.87
N GLU A 38 -24.19 0.66 -5.90
CA GLU A 38 -23.93 -0.40 -6.87
C GLU A 38 -22.83 0.04 -7.85
N PHE A 39 -21.82 -0.81 -8.03
CA PHE A 39 -20.66 -0.51 -8.88
C PHE A 39 -21.02 -0.32 -10.37
N GLY A 40 -22.10 -0.98 -10.78
CA GLY A 40 -22.66 -0.88 -12.13
C GLY A 40 -23.53 0.36 -12.37
N GLU A 41 -23.73 1.22 -11.36
CA GLU A 41 -24.42 2.49 -11.55
C GLU A 41 -23.68 3.34 -12.59
N THR A 42 -24.45 3.96 -13.49
CA THR A 42 -23.95 4.77 -14.60
C THR A 42 -24.23 6.25 -14.42
N ASP A 43 -25.23 6.61 -13.62
CA ASP A 43 -25.48 8.00 -13.23
C ASP A 43 -24.57 8.37 -12.06
N ASN A 44 -23.58 9.23 -12.30
CA ASN A 44 -22.63 9.71 -11.28
C ASN A 44 -22.98 11.10 -10.74
N SER A 45 -24.17 11.64 -11.02
CA SER A 45 -24.57 12.98 -10.55
C SER A 45 -24.51 13.15 -9.02
N ASP A 46 -24.67 12.07 -8.24
CA ASP A 46 -24.54 12.09 -6.79
C ASP A 46 -23.07 12.12 -6.29
N LEU A 47 -22.10 11.88 -7.17
CA LEU A 47 -20.66 11.93 -6.91
C LEU A 47 -20.00 13.24 -7.37
N GLU A 48 -20.67 14.09 -8.16
CA GLU A 48 -20.14 15.38 -8.64
C GLU A 48 -19.61 16.28 -7.52
N ALA A 49 -20.25 16.22 -6.35
CA ALA A 49 -19.83 16.98 -5.18
C ALA A 49 -18.47 16.50 -4.62
N ILE A 50 -18.18 15.20 -4.77
CA ILE A 50 -16.86 14.61 -4.46
C ILE A 50 -15.84 15.09 -5.48
N GLY A 51 -16.15 15.01 -6.79
CA GLY A 51 -15.28 15.51 -7.86
C GLY A 51 -14.88 16.98 -7.65
N THR A 52 -15.87 17.82 -7.33
CA THR A 52 -15.63 19.23 -6.98
C THR A 52 -14.70 19.39 -5.77
N ALA A 53 -14.87 18.57 -4.73
CA ALA A 53 -14.05 18.65 -3.51
C ALA A 53 -12.59 18.25 -3.73
N VAL A 54 -12.34 17.31 -4.64
CA VAL A 54 -11.00 16.79 -4.95
C VAL A 54 -10.32 17.52 -6.11
N SER A 55 -11.01 18.45 -6.76
CA SER A 55 -10.51 19.16 -7.93
C SER A 55 -9.14 19.81 -7.67
N GLY A 56 -8.19 19.53 -8.56
CA GLY A 56 -6.81 20.04 -8.46
C GLY A 56 -5.94 19.39 -7.38
N LYS A 57 -6.42 18.38 -6.64
CA LYS A 57 -5.63 17.62 -5.67
C LYS A 57 -4.97 16.42 -6.36
N SER A 58 -3.69 16.17 -6.11
CA SER A 58 -2.96 15.07 -6.75
C SER A 58 -3.09 13.73 -6.02
N ILE A 59 -3.38 13.76 -4.72
CA ILE A 59 -3.50 12.55 -3.87
C ILE A 59 -4.77 12.69 -3.04
N ILE A 60 -5.62 11.67 -3.05
CA ILE A 60 -6.86 11.59 -2.28
C ILE A 60 -6.84 10.34 -1.41
N GLY A 61 -6.95 10.54 -0.09
CA GLY A 61 -7.11 9.45 0.86
C GLY A 61 -8.59 9.06 1.02
N LEU A 62 -8.93 7.81 0.71
CA LEU A 62 -10.26 7.25 0.94
C LEU A 62 -10.26 6.35 2.17
N GLY A 63 -10.45 6.97 3.35
CA GLY A 63 -10.54 6.26 4.62
C GLY A 63 -11.78 5.37 4.75
N GLU A 64 -11.77 4.47 5.74
CA GLU A 64 -12.90 3.60 6.07
C GLU A 64 -13.20 3.65 7.58
N ALA A 65 -14.48 3.56 7.93
CA ALA A 65 -14.89 3.55 9.33
C ALA A 65 -14.54 2.22 10.04
N THR A 66 -14.47 1.13 9.27
CA THR A 66 -14.11 -0.22 9.72
C THR A 66 -13.59 -1.02 8.54
N HIS A 67 -12.61 -1.90 8.80
CA HIS A 67 -12.18 -2.92 7.86
C HIS A 67 -13.31 -3.92 7.57
N GLY A 68 -13.39 -4.44 6.35
CA GLY A 68 -14.41 -5.44 5.98
C GLY A 68 -15.84 -4.88 5.83
N GLY A 69 -16.02 -3.56 5.88
CA GLY A 69 -17.35 -2.95 5.85
C GLY A 69 -17.97 -2.94 4.45
N ALA A 70 -18.92 -3.85 4.19
CA ALA A 70 -19.59 -4.00 2.89
C ALA A 70 -20.01 -2.68 2.21
N GLN A 71 -20.76 -1.82 2.93
CA GLN A 71 -21.24 -0.54 2.40
C GLN A 71 -20.09 0.44 2.11
N GLY A 72 -19.05 0.42 2.95
CA GLY A 72 -17.86 1.25 2.79
C GLY A 72 -17.08 0.88 1.54
N TYR A 73 -16.83 -0.41 1.31
CA TYR A 73 -16.14 -0.86 0.10
C TYR A 73 -16.94 -0.67 -1.17
N LYS A 74 -18.26 -0.88 -1.14
CA LYS A 74 -19.13 -0.55 -2.27
C LYS A 74 -19.00 0.93 -2.65
N LEU A 75 -19.11 1.84 -1.67
CA LEU A 75 -18.97 3.27 -1.90
C LEU A 75 -17.57 3.63 -2.41
N LYS A 76 -16.51 3.17 -1.74
CA LYS A 76 -15.11 3.42 -2.14
C LYS A 76 -14.83 2.93 -3.56
N SER A 77 -15.37 1.77 -3.94
CA SER A 77 -15.21 1.21 -5.28
C SER A 77 -15.88 2.08 -6.33
N ARG A 78 -17.11 2.52 -6.07
CA ARG A 78 -17.84 3.41 -6.98
C ARG A 78 -17.15 4.78 -7.10
N VAL A 79 -16.68 5.35 -5.99
CA VAL A 79 -15.90 6.59 -5.98
C VAL A 79 -14.59 6.44 -6.74
N ALA A 80 -13.83 5.37 -6.51
CA ALA A 80 -12.56 5.13 -7.21
C ALA A 80 -12.75 5.02 -8.73
N LYS A 81 -13.80 4.30 -9.18
CA LYS A 81 -14.17 4.24 -10.60
C LYS A 81 -14.53 5.62 -11.15
N TYR A 82 -15.36 6.40 -10.45
CA TYR A 82 -15.73 7.76 -10.85
C TYR A 82 -14.50 8.68 -10.96
N LEU A 83 -13.63 8.69 -9.94
CA LEU A 83 -12.41 9.50 -9.93
C LEU A 83 -11.47 9.14 -11.09
N HIS A 84 -11.41 7.86 -11.47
CA HIS A 84 -10.63 7.43 -12.62
C HIS A 84 -11.26 7.85 -13.95
N GLN A 85 -12.58 7.72 -14.10
CA GLN A 85 -13.28 7.99 -15.34
C GLN A 85 -13.46 9.48 -15.63
N GLU A 86 -13.73 10.29 -14.60
CA GLU A 86 -14.17 11.68 -14.75
C GLU A 86 -13.17 12.71 -14.21
N GLU A 87 -12.39 12.35 -13.18
CA GLU A 87 -11.47 13.28 -12.50
C GLU A 87 -9.98 13.02 -12.85
N GLY A 88 -9.69 12.01 -13.67
CA GLY A 88 -8.35 11.76 -14.22
C GLY A 88 -7.35 11.10 -13.26
N TYR A 89 -7.80 10.50 -12.15
CA TYR A 89 -6.92 9.75 -11.25
C TYR A 89 -6.56 8.39 -11.85
N GLN A 90 -5.28 8.09 -11.98
CA GLN A 90 -4.81 6.87 -12.67
C GLN A 90 -4.21 5.82 -11.73
N VAL A 91 -4.01 6.13 -10.44
CA VAL A 91 -3.35 5.21 -9.50
C VAL A 91 -4.29 4.86 -8.34
N LEU A 92 -4.52 3.57 -8.15
CA LEU A 92 -5.16 2.99 -6.97
C LEU A 92 -4.09 2.44 -6.03
N ALA A 93 -3.82 3.17 -4.95
CA ALA A 93 -2.89 2.75 -3.91
C ALA A 93 -3.67 2.14 -2.73
N MET A 94 -3.45 0.86 -2.45
CA MET A 94 -4.13 0.13 -1.38
C MET A 94 -3.21 -0.04 -0.15
N GLU A 95 -3.80 -0.08 1.05
CA GLU A 95 -3.10 -0.36 2.30
C GLU A 95 -2.74 -1.85 2.40
N SER A 96 -1.80 -2.30 1.57
CA SER A 96 -1.21 -3.64 1.60
C SER A 96 0.27 -3.55 1.24
N GLY A 97 1.03 -4.62 1.42
CA GLY A 97 2.50 -4.56 1.36
C GLY A 97 3.02 -4.00 0.03
N LEU A 98 3.97 -3.05 0.10
CA LEU A 98 4.56 -2.39 -1.07
C LEU A 98 5.09 -3.38 -2.12
N TYR A 99 5.85 -4.39 -1.67
CA TYR A 99 6.36 -5.44 -2.54
C TYR A 99 5.22 -6.15 -3.27
N ASP A 100 4.15 -6.45 -2.54
CA ASP A 100 3.06 -7.31 -3.01
C ASP A 100 2.26 -6.65 -4.14
N GLY A 101 1.91 -5.37 -3.95
CA GLY A 101 1.20 -4.58 -4.97
C GLY A 101 2.00 -4.45 -6.26
N LEU A 102 3.28 -4.08 -6.15
CA LEU A 102 4.15 -3.92 -7.32
C LEU A 102 4.41 -5.25 -8.02
N ARG A 103 4.60 -6.34 -7.26
CA ARG A 103 4.81 -7.68 -7.81
C ARG A 103 3.56 -8.18 -8.54
N LEU A 104 2.37 -7.97 -7.98
CA LEU A 104 1.11 -8.30 -8.64
C LEU A 104 0.95 -7.52 -9.95
N TRP A 105 1.16 -6.21 -9.92
CA TRP A 105 1.04 -5.37 -11.13
C TRP A 105 2.03 -5.81 -12.21
N GLN A 106 3.28 -6.07 -11.84
CA GLN A 106 4.27 -6.61 -12.79
C GLN A 106 3.83 -7.93 -13.39
N ARG A 107 3.34 -8.89 -12.58
CA ARG A 107 2.85 -10.19 -13.08
C ARG A 107 1.67 -10.03 -14.04
N LEU A 108 0.79 -9.05 -13.82
CA LEU A 108 -0.27 -8.72 -14.77
C LEU A 108 0.32 -8.21 -16.09
N MET A 109 1.25 -7.25 -16.04
CA MET A 109 1.89 -6.68 -17.24
C MET A 109 2.70 -7.71 -18.03
N ASP A 110 3.36 -8.64 -17.33
CA ASP A 110 4.13 -9.73 -17.93
C ASP A 110 3.24 -10.85 -18.52
N GLY A 111 1.93 -10.84 -18.20
CA GLY A 111 0.97 -11.85 -18.64
C GLY A 111 0.98 -13.14 -17.79
N ASP A 112 1.66 -13.13 -16.64
CA ASP A 112 1.71 -14.24 -15.67
C ASP A 112 0.39 -14.38 -14.88
N VAL A 113 -0.41 -13.31 -14.83
CA VAL A 113 -1.73 -13.25 -14.19
C VAL A 113 -2.72 -12.69 -15.19
N THR A 114 -3.89 -13.33 -15.28
CA THR A 114 -5.01 -12.88 -16.13
C THR A 114 -6.33 -12.77 -15.37
N ASP A 115 -6.32 -13.03 -14.06
CA ASP A 115 -7.45 -12.83 -13.15
C ASP A 115 -6.91 -12.07 -11.93
N VAL A 116 -7.07 -10.74 -11.94
CA VAL A 116 -6.57 -9.86 -10.88
C VAL A 116 -7.28 -10.13 -9.56
N ARG A 117 -8.57 -10.46 -9.61
CA ARG A 117 -9.36 -10.77 -8.41
C ARG A 117 -8.82 -12.00 -7.69
N ASP A 118 -8.53 -13.07 -8.43
CA ASP A 118 -7.91 -14.28 -7.87
C ASP A 118 -6.51 -14.01 -7.33
N ALA A 119 -5.68 -13.29 -8.09
CA ALA A 119 -4.31 -13.01 -7.69
C ALA A 119 -4.20 -12.10 -6.44
N ILE A 120 -5.18 -11.23 -6.22
CA ILE A 120 -5.29 -10.39 -5.01
C ILE A 120 -5.46 -11.23 -3.74
N LEU A 121 -6.11 -12.40 -3.81
CA LEU A 121 -6.30 -13.29 -2.65
C LEU A 121 -4.98 -13.70 -2.00
N TYR A 122 -3.93 -13.78 -2.81
CA TYR A 122 -2.59 -14.19 -2.37
C TYR A 122 -1.64 -13.01 -2.15
N SER A 123 -2.01 -11.82 -2.61
CA SER A 123 -1.10 -10.67 -2.71
C SER A 123 -1.47 -9.53 -1.76
N PHE A 124 -2.72 -9.39 -1.31
CA PHE A 124 -3.15 -8.25 -0.51
C PHE A 124 -3.66 -8.72 0.86
N MET A 125 -3.71 -7.81 1.84
CA MET A 125 -4.22 -8.15 3.18
C MET A 125 -5.63 -8.74 3.10
N PHE A 126 -5.89 -9.77 3.91
CA PHE A 126 -7.15 -10.54 3.89
C PHE A 126 -8.42 -9.67 3.93
N LEU A 127 -8.39 -8.51 4.60
CA LEU A 127 -9.54 -7.61 4.69
C LEU A 127 -9.93 -6.97 3.35
N TYR A 128 -8.95 -6.78 2.44
CA TYR A 128 -9.20 -6.33 1.06
C TYR A 128 -9.34 -7.53 0.11
N ALA A 129 -8.62 -8.60 0.37
CA ALA A 129 -8.59 -9.78 -0.47
C ALA A 129 -9.87 -10.62 -0.37
N GLU A 130 -10.42 -10.82 0.83
CA GLU A 130 -11.55 -11.72 1.08
C GLU A 130 -12.91 -11.01 1.16
N THR A 131 -13.00 -9.74 0.78
CA THR A 131 -14.26 -8.99 0.82
C THR A 131 -14.92 -8.92 -0.56
N PRO A 132 -16.03 -9.62 -0.83
CA PRO A 132 -16.62 -9.67 -2.17
C PRO A 132 -17.08 -8.32 -2.73
N GLU A 133 -17.43 -7.37 -1.85
CA GLU A 133 -17.93 -6.06 -2.24
C GLU A 133 -16.92 -5.19 -2.99
N ILE A 134 -15.60 -5.47 -2.88
CA ILE A 134 -14.56 -4.74 -3.63
C ILE A 134 -14.18 -5.44 -4.95
N TYR A 135 -14.59 -6.69 -5.18
CA TYR A 135 -14.21 -7.44 -6.38
C TYR A 135 -14.53 -6.76 -7.71
N PRO A 136 -15.68 -6.08 -7.87
CA PRO A 136 -15.95 -5.32 -9.10
C PRO A 136 -14.91 -4.25 -9.41
N LEU A 137 -14.27 -3.66 -8.39
CA LEU A 137 -13.17 -2.70 -8.58
C LEU A 137 -11.92 -3.40 -9.14
N TYR A 138 -11.60 -4.61 -8.68
CA TYR A 138 -10.47 -5.38 -9.18
C TYR A 138 -10.68 -5.83 -10.63
N GLU A 139 -11.89 -6.28 -10.95
CA GLU A 139 -12.29 -6.60 -12.33
C GLU A 139 -12.21 -5.35 -13.23
N TYR A 140 -12.57 -4.18 -12.71
CA TYR A 140 -12.41 -2.91 -13.41
C TYR A 140 -10.95 -2.53 -13.65
N VAL A 141 -10.08 -2.65 -12.63
CA VAL A 141 -8.63 -2.44 -12.76
C VAL A 141 -8.05 -3.33 -13.85
N GLU A 142 -8.40 -4.62 -13.86
CA GLU A 142 -7.99 -5.57 -14.91
C GLU A 142 -8.44 -5.11 -16.30
N GLN A 143 -9.71 -4.72 -16.45
CA GLN A 143 -10.26 -4.25 -17.71
C GLN A 143 -9.59 -2.97 -18.23
N GLN A 144 -9.15 -2.08 -17.33
CA GLN A 144 -8.48 -0.83 -17.71
C GLN A 144 -6.97 -1.00 -17.97
N ALA A 145 -6.34 -2.04 -17.43
CA ALA A 145 -4.88 -2.18 -17.36
C ALA A 145 -4.14 -2.04 -18.71
N PHE A 146 -4.79 -2.46 -19.81
CA PHE A 146 -4.21 -2.44 -21.16
C PHE A 146 -4.91 -1.46 -22.12
N THR A 147 -5.62 -0.47 -21.58
CA THR A 147 -6.27 0.60 -22.35
C THR A 147 -5.40 1.85 -22.39
N ASP A 148 -5.83 2.86 -23.17
CA ASP A 148 -5.17 4.18 -23.18
C ASP A 148 -5.41 5.00 -21.89
N ASN A 149 -6.25 4.51 -20.97
CA ASN A 149 -6.49 5.10 -19.66
C ASN A 149 -6.42 4.03 -18.55
N PRO A 150 -5.22 3.54 -18.20
CA PRO A 150 -5.06 2.49 -17.20
C PRO A 150 -5.28 3.00 -15.78
N MET A 151 -5.85 2.12 -14.95
CA MET A 151 -5.87 2.27 -13.50
C MET A 151 -4.76 1.41 -12.90
N TYR A 152 -3.60 2.02 -12.61
CA TYR A 152 -2.46 1.33 -12.01
C TYR A 152 -2.81 0.89 -10.58
N LEU A 153 -2.58 -0.40 -10.28
CA LEU A 153 -2.75 -0.93 -8.94
C LEU A 153 -1.40 -1.01 -8.24
N VAL A 154 -1.27 -0.32 -7.11
CA VAL A 154 -0.09 -0.34 -6.24
C VAL A 154 -0.52 -0.52 -4.80
N ALA A 155 0.44 -0.78 -3.93
CA ALA A 155 0.22 -0.86 -2.50
C ALA A 155 1.37 -0.15 -1.77
N PHE A 156 1.13 0.35 -0.56
CA PHE A 156 2.09 1.24 0.12
C PHE A 156 2.40 0.84 1.57
N ASP A 157 1.82 -0.23 2.09
CA ASP A 157 2.06 -0.64 3.46
C ASP A 157 3.50 -1.13 3.66
N GLY A 158 4.10 -0.80 4.81
CA GLY A 158 5.40 -1.35 5.23
C GLY A 158 5.29 -2.79 5.73
N ARG A 159 4.08 -3.24 6.06
CA ARG A 159 3.82 -4.60 6.53
C ARG A 159 3.78 -5.58 5.36
N HIS A 160 4.66 -6.57 5.43
CA HIS A 160 4.66 -7.74 4.56
C HIS A 160 3.62 -8.73 5.10
N SER A 161 2.62 -9.07 4.28
CA SER A 161 1.46 -9.85 4.72
C SER A 161 0.90 -10.83 3.69
N SER A 162 1.59 -11.00 2.56
CA SER A 162 1.14 -11.82 1.44
C SER A 162 2.08 -13.00 1.16
N ASP A 163 1.60 -13.98 0.40
CA ASP A 163 2.39 -15.16 0.01
C ASP A 163 3.69 -14.75 -0.74
N PRO A 164 3.64 -13.92 -1.81
CA PRO A 164 4.84 -13.38 -2.46
C PRO A 164 5.86 -12.72 -1.52
N ALA A 165 5.39 -12.00 -0.49
CA ALA A 165 6.26 -11.39 0.51
C ALA A 165 6.97 -12.46 1.36
N CYS A 166 6.28 -13.56 1.66
CA CYS A 166 6.76 -14.63 2.53
C CYS A 166 7.64 -15.67 1.82
N ASP A 167 7.62 -15.76 0.49
CA ASP A 167 8.35 -16.81 -0.25
C ASP A 167 9.29 -16.28 -1.34
N THR A 168 8.98 -15.14 -1.97
CA THR A 168 9.64 -14.69 -3.20
C THR A 168 10.51 -13.47 -2.95
N MET A 169 10.07 -12.55 -2.09
CA MET A 169 10.71 -11.25 -1.88
C MET A 169 12.19 -11.36 -1.46
N LEU A 170 12.51 -12.17 -0.45
CA LEU A 170 13.89 -12.26 0.06
C LEU A 170 14.84 -13.00 -0.90
N PRO A 171 14.43 -14.09 -1.59
CA PRO A 171 15.21 -14.65 -2.70
C PRO A 171 15.50 -13.66 -3.84
N GLU A 172 14.53 -12.81 -4.20
CA GLU A 172 14.75 -11.76 -5.20
C GLU A 172 15.71 -10.67 -4.68
N MET A 173 15.61 -10.29 -3.41
CA MET A 173 16.55 -9.36 -2.77
C MET A 173 17.97 -9.92 -2.77
N LYS A 174 18.13 -11.22 -2.45
CA LYS A 174 19.42 -11.93 -2.55
C LYS A 174 19.98 -11.82 -3.96
N THR A 175 19.17 -12.13 -4.97
CA THR A 175 19.58 -12.09 -6.38
C THR A 175 20.07 -10.69 -6.77
N PHE A 176 19.32 -9.64 -6.40
CA PHE A 176 19.72 -8.25 -6.64
C PHE A 176 21.04 -7.90 -5.93
N SER A 177 21.16 -8.30 -4.66
CA SER A 177 22.34 -7.99 -3.84
C SER A 177 23.61 -8.68 -4.33
N GLU A 178 23.50 -9.96 -4.73
CA GLU A 178 24.61 -10.73 -5.30
C GLU A 178 25.03 -10.20 -6.67
N ALA A 179 24.07 -9.87 -7.54
CA ALA A 179 24.33 -9.31 -8.86
C ALA A 179 25.09 -7.96 -8.79
N ASN A 180 24.84 -7.18 -7.74
CA ASN A 180 25.47 -5.89 -7.51
C ASN A 180 26.61 -5.91 -6.47
N GLN A 181 26.96 -7.09 -5.94
CA GLN A 181 28.02 -7.27 -4.93
C GLN A 181 27.86 -6.34 -3.71
N LEU A 182 26.62 -6.12 -3.24
CA LEU A 182 26.33 -5.09 -2.24
C LEU A 182 26.90 -5.41 -0.86
N VAL A 183 26.66 -6.64 -0.41
CA VAL A 183 27.04 -7.12 0.93
C VAL A 183 27.28 -8.63 0.88
N SER A 184 28.14 -9.11 1.78
CA SER A 184 28.32 -10.54 2.01
C SER A 184 27.54 -10.94 3.26
N LEU A 185 26.42 -11.63 3.08
CA LEU A 185 25.58 -12.15 4.16
C LEU A 185 25.53 -13.68 4.12
N ASP A 186 25.26 -14.28 5.28
CA ASP A 186 24.66 -15.63 5.30
C ASP A 186 23.20 -15.51 4.87
N TRP A 187 22.97 -15.71 3.57
CA TRP A 187 21.65 -15.56 2.95
C TRP A 187 20.65 -16.62 3.38
N ASP A 188 21.10 -17.81 3.76
CA ASP A 188 20.20 -18.87 4.19
C ASP A 188 19.61 -18.49 5.56
N SER A 189 20.46 -18.03 6.49
CA SER A 189 20.00 -17.46 7.76
C SER A 189 19.17 -16.18 7.59
N PHE A 190 19.56 -15.29 6.66
CA PHE A 190 18.81 -14.06 6.39
C PHE A 190 17.38 -14.36 5.90
N ILE A 191 17.24 -15.26 4.93
CA ILE A 191 15.93 -15.63 4.38
C ILE A 191 15.10 -16.35 5.43
N ALA A 192 15.67 -17.31 6.17
CA ALA A 192 14.96 -18.05 7.20
C ALA A 192 14.44 -17.12 8.32
N ASN A 193 15.30 -16.27 8.87
CA ASN A 193 14.92 -15.34 9.93
C ASN A 193 13.99 -14.23 9.43
N GLY A 194 14.23 -13.73 8.21
CA GLY A 194 13.40 -12.73 7.57
C GLY A 194 11.96 -13.21 7.36
N ASN A 195 11.79 -14.38 6.75
CA ASN A 195 10.47 -14.98 6.56
C ASN A 195 9.77 -15.23 7.90
N ALA A 196 10.50 -15.72 8.90
CA ALA A 196 9.94 -15.96 10.22
C ALA A 196 9.48 -14.68 10.94
N MET A 197 10.21 -13.58 10.80
CA MET A 197 9.86 -12.31 11.42
C MET A 197 8.79 -11.52 10.67
N MET A 198 8.71 -11.65 9.34
CA MET A 198 7.72 -10.98 8.50
C MET A 198 6.38 -11.72 8.47
N CYS A 199 6.43 -13.06 8.48
CA CYS A 199 5.29 -13.94 8.27
C CYS A 199 5.08 -14.94 9.42
N PRO A 200 4.83 -14.47 10.66
CA PRO A 200 4.76 -15.31 11.86
C PRO A 200 3.61 -16.33 11.87
N TRP A 201 2.67 -16.26 10.91
CA TRP A 201 1.61 -17.26 10.74
C TRP A 201 2.07 -18.51 10.00
N HIS A 202 3.23 -18.49 9.32
CA HIS A 202 3.77 -19.64 8.58
C HIS A 202 4.99 -20.28 9.24
N PHE A 203 5.69 -19.56 10.10
CA PHE A 203 7.01 -19.93 10.60
C PHE A 203 7.08 -19.81 12.11
N GLU A 204 7.95 -20.61 12.73
CA GLU A 204 8.24 -20.49 14.16
C GLU A 204 9.00 -19.19 14.44
N GLU A 205 8.68 -18.57 15.58
CA GLU A 205 9.38 -17.38 16.05
C GLU A 205 10.89 -17.66 16.25
N PRO A 206 11.78 -16.84 15.69
CA PRO A 206 13.21 -16.99 15.92
C PRO A 206 13.60 -16.66 17.36
N ASP A 207 14.66 -17.29 17.86
CA ASP A 207 15.25 -16.89 19.15
C ASP A 207 15.87 -15.47 19.10
N THR A 208 16.23 -14.95 20.27
CA THR A 208 16.80 -13.60 20.40
C THR A 208 18.05 -13.39 19.55
N ALA A 209 18.94 -14.39 19.47
CA ALA A 209 20.18 -14.27 18.71
C ALA A 209 19.90 -14.17 17.20
N ASN A 210 18.93 -14.94 16.70
CA ASN A 210 18.50 -14.89 15.31
C ASN A 210 17.77 -13.60 14.95
N LYS A 211 16.98 -13.04 15.87
CA LYS A 211 16.38 -11.70 15.70
C LYS A 211 17.44 -10.61 15.59
N GLU A 212 18.41 -10.59 16.51
CA GLU A 212 19.54 -9.63 16.51
C GLU A 212 20.43 -9.78 15.26
N LEU A 213 20.64 -11.01 14.79
CA LEU A 213 21.35 -11.29 13.56
C LEU A 213 20.64 -10.64 12.36
N LEU A 214 19.33 -10.88 12.19
CA LEU A 214 18.57 -10.28 11.10
C LEU A 214 18.63 -8.75 11.12
N ILE A 215 18.46 -8.13 12.30
CA ILE A 215 18.53 -6.67 12.47
C ILE A 215 19.88 -6.13 11.98
N THR A 216 20.98 -6.79 12.36
CA THR A 216 22.34 -6.41 11.94
C THR A 216 22.54 -6.57 10.43
N GLN A 217 22.00 -7.64 9.85
CA GLN A 217 22.04 -7.87 8.40
C GLN A 217 21.23 -6.81 7.63
N LEU A 218 20.05 -6.44 8.12
CA LEU A 218 19.21 -5.37 7.55
C LEU A 218 19.89 -4.00 7.64
N GLN A 219 20.58 -3.69 8.75
CA GLN A 219 21.38 -2.46 8.86
C GLN A 219 22.51 -2.40 7.82
N SER A 220 23.16 -3.54 7.56
CA SER A 220 24.21 -3.65 6.55
C SER A 220 23.64 -3.43 5.14
N LEU A 221 22.50 -4.05 4.82
CA LEU A 221 21.80 -3.85 3.55
C LEU A 221 21.34 -2.41 3.37
N ASN A 222 20.73 -1.80 4.39
CA ASN A 222 20.28 -0.40 4.35
C ASN A 222 21.43 0.54 4.00
N SER A 223 22.58 0.36 4.66
CA SER A 223 23.78 1.17 4.41
C SER A 223 24.29 1.01 2.96
N ALA A 224 24.41 -0.23 2.48
CA ALA A 224 24.87 -0.51 1.12
C ALA A 224 23.89 0.00 0.05
N LEU A 225 22.59 -0.21 0.24
CA LEU A 225 21.54 0.25 -0.66
C LEU A 225 21.43 1.79 -0.68
N THR A 226 21.66 2.46 0.45
CA THR A 226 21.73 3.92 0.51
C THR A 226 22.90 4.45 -0.33
N GLN A 227 24.07 3.82 -0.22
CA GLN A 227 25.24 4.18 -1.05
C GLN A 227 25.00 3.91 -2.54
N MET A 228 24.40 2.76 -2.87
CA MET A 228 24.07 2.42 -4.25
C MET A 228 23.01 3.39 -4.81
N LYS A 229 21.94 3.69 -4.08
CA LYS A 229 20.91 4.67 -4.48
C LYS A 229 21.51 6.02 -4.85
N ALA A 230 22.53 6.48 -4.10
CA ALA A 230 23.19 7.76 -4.37
C ALA A 230 24.05 7.78 -5.65
N SER A 231 24.43 6.60 -6.17
CA SER A 231 25.34 6.45 -7.30
C SER A 231 24.72 5.75 -8.52
N GLN A 232 23.61 5.04 -8.34
CA GLN A 232 22.90 4.35 -9.40
C GLN A 232 22.28 5.38 -10.35
N ALA A 233 22.70 5.34 -11.62
CA ALA A 233 22.06 6.12 -12.66
C ALA A 233 20.66 5.55 -12.91
N LEU A 234 19.64 6.42 -12.83
CA LEU A 234 18.27 6.06 -13.18
C LEU A 234 17.98 6.50 -14.62
N PRO A 235 17.37 5.64 -15.44
CA PRO A 235 16.78 6.05 -16.71
C PRO A 235 15.77 7.20 -16.53
N ALA A 236 15.40 7.83 -17.65
CA ALA A 236 14.24 8.72 -17.68
C ALA A 236 13.00 7.97 -17.20
N LEU A 237 12.04 8.65 -16.58
CA LEU A 237 10.93 8.00 -15.89
C LEU A 237 10.13 7.08 -16.83
N GLU A 238 9.91 7.55 -18.05
CA GLU A 238 9.25 6.85 -19.16
C GLU A 238 9.98 5.58 -19.62
N ASP A 239 11.29 5.48 -19.37
CA ASP A 239 12.13 4.33 -19.74
C ASP A 239 12.36 3.37 -18.57
N ARG A 240 11.84 3.69 -17.37
CA ARG A 240 12.01 2.83 -16.19
C ARG A 240 11.04 1.65 -16.27
N SER A 241 11.57 0.49 -16.63
CA SER A 241 10.92 -0.81 -16.40
C SER A 241 11.56 -1.53 -15.20
N GLY A 242 10.84 -2.47 -14.60
CA GLY A 242 11.40 -3.41 -13.62
C GLY A 242 11.83 -2.76 -12.30
N PHE A 243 10.88 -2.46 -11.40
CA PHE A 243 11.18 -1.82 -10.10
C PHE A 243 12.28 -2.54 -9.29
N ARG A 244 12.42 -3.85 -9.48
CA ARG A 244 13.41 -4.73 -8.83
C ARG A 244 14.86 -4.49 -9.26
N ASP A 245 15.08 -3.73 -10.32
CA ASP A 245 16.42 -3.41 -10.82
C ASP A 245 17.03 -2.19 -10.10
N TYR A 246 16.26 -1.54 -9.22
CA TYR A 246 16.68 -0.29 -8.59
C TYR A 246 16.96 -0.46 -7.09
N ALA A 247 18.09 0.09 -6.66
CA ALA A 247 18.46 0.16 -5.25
C ALA A 247 17.45 0.97 -4.43
N THR A 248 16.79 1.95 -5.06
CA THR A 248 15.74 2.77 -4.43
C THR A 248 14.58 1.91 -3.95
N PHE A 249 14.19 0.88 -4.70
CA PHE A 249 13.12 -0.03 -4.34
C PHE A 249 13.53 -0.94 -3.17
N TRP A 250 14.65 -1.65 -3.30
CA TRP A 250 15.11 -2.56 -2.25
C TRP A 250 15.42 -1.83 -0.94
N LEU A 251 15.81 -0.55 -1.01
CA LEU A 251 15.96 0.29 0.17
C LEU A 251 14.62 0.49 0.90
N GLN A 252 13.51 0.71 0.17
CA GLN A 252 12.18 0.82 0.78
C GLN A 252 11.74 -0.52 1.40
N ILE A 253 12.04 -1.65 0.75
CA ILE A 253 11.77 -2.97 1.33
C ILE A 253 12.55 -3.18 2.63
N VAL A 254 13.85 -2.88 2.65
CA VAL A 254 14.68 -3.03 3.87
C VAL A 254 14.19 -2.10 4.99
N LYS A 255 13.83 -0.86 4.69
CA LYS A 255 13.23 0.05 5.68
C LYS A 255 11.90 -0.46 6.19
N SER A 256 11.06 -1.01 5.31
CA SER A 256 9.78 -1.62 5.66
C SER A 256 9.94 -2.83 6.55
N MET A 257 10.91 -3.71 6.27
CA MET A 257 11.26 -4.81 7.16
C MET A 257 11.73 -4.30 8.53
N GLN A 258 12.57 -3.27 8.59
CA GLN A 258 13.04 -2.69 9.84
C GLN A 258 11.89 -2.10 10.67
N ALA A 259 10.98 -1.35 10.04
CA ALA A 259 9.79 -0.79 10.69
C ALA A 259 8.90 -1.89 11.26
N GLN A 260 8.58 -2.91 10.44
CA GLN A 260 7.73 -4.03 10.86
C GLN A 260 8.36 -4.84 11.98
N ILE A 261 9.69 -5.00 11.96
CA ILE A 261 10.41 -5.64 13.05
C ILE A 261 10.22 -4.86 14.35
N ASN A 262 10.48 -3.55 14.33
CA ASN A 262 10.38 -2.71 15.52
C ASN A 262 8.95 -2.66 16.07
N SER A 263 7.95 -2.47 15.20
CA SER A 263 6.55 -2.37 15.61
C SER A 263 6.00 -3.69 16.14
N ARG A 264 6.33 -4.83 15.52
CA ARG A 264 5.76 -6.13 15.94
C ARG A 264 6.53 -6.84 17.04
N TRP A 265 7.86 -6.75 17.03
CA TRP A 265 8.71 -7.57 17.89
C TRP A 265 9.30 -6.78 19.07
N PHE A 266 9.25 -5.45 19.02
CA PHE A 266 9.82 -4.57 20.04
C PHE A 266 8.85 -3.49 20.55
N ASP A 267 7.57 -3.59 20.19
CA ASP A 267 6.48 -2.69 20.61
C ASP A 267 6.79 -1.19 20.39
N SER A 268 7.54 -0.86 19.34
CA SER A 268 7.71 0.54 18.95
C SER A 268 6.42 1.08 18.33
N TYR A 269 5.96 2.22 18.84
CA TYR A 269 4.74 2.84 18.33
C TYR A 269 5.02 3.55 17.00
N ASN A 270 4.22 3.24 15.98
CA ASN A 270 4.11 3.96 14.71
C ASN A 270 5.24 3.84 13.68
N ASP A 271 6.26 3.00 13.87
CA ASP A 271 7.30 2.84 12.85
C ASP A 271 6.70 2.37 11.51
N ASP A 272 5.74 1.43 11.55
CA ASP A 272 5.00 0.98 10.36
C ASP A 272 4.20 2.12 9.71
N GLU A 273 3.44 2.92 10.48
CA GLU A 273 2.62 4.02 9.95
C GLU A 273 3.47 5.11 9.25
N ILE A 274 4.63 5.45 9.84
CA ILE A 274 5.58 6.38 9.23
C ILE A 274 6.11 5.79 7.92
N MET A 275 6.39 4.48 7.92
CA MET A 275 6.86 3.80 6.74
C MET A 275 5.81 3.75 5.62
N GLN A 276 4.51 3.64 5.95
CA GLN A 276 3.43 3.72 4.96
C GLN A 276 3.47 5.05 4.21
N ALA A 277 3.66 6.17 4.92
CA ALA A 277 3.78 7.49 4.30
C ALA A 277 5.06 7.63 3.45
N ASP A 278 6.19 7.08 3.91
CA ASP A 278 7.47 7.10 3.16
C ASP A 278 7.37 6.24 1.88
N ASN A 279 6.66 5.11 1.93
CA ASN A 279 6.38 4.28 0.76
C ASN A 279 5.46 5.00 -0.24
N LEU A 280 4.41 5.67 0.23
CA LEU A 280 3.52 6.45 -0.64
C LEU A 280 4.23 7.64 -1.29
N TYR A 281 5.18 8.28 -0.60
CA TYR A 281 6.02 9.33 -1.18
C TYR A 281 7.03 8.81 -2.21
N TRP A 282 7.44 7.55 -2.08
CA TRP A 282 8.38 6.92 -3.00
C TRP A 282 7.72 6.50 -4.33
N LEU A 283 6.45 6.08 -4.28
CA LEU A 283 5.62 5.76 -5.45
C LEU A 283 5.39 7.00 -6.32
#